data_AF-A0A9E0XR62-F1
#
_entry.id   AF-A0A9E0XR62-F1
#
_cell.length_a   1.000
_cell.length_b   1.000
_cell.length_c   1.000
_cell.angle_alpha   90.00
_cell.angle_beta   90.00
_cell.angle_gamma   90.00
#
_symmetry.space_group_name_H-M   'P 1'
#
loop_
_entity.id
_entity.type
_entity.pdbx_description
1 polymer ?
#
loop_
_entity_poly.entity_id
_entity_poly.type
_entity_poly.pdbx_seq_one_letter_code
_entity_poly.pdbx_strand_id
1 'polypeptide(L)'
;MSDKAIHSYSLDRNTFIRVIEIAEKYYGMDAFYFTDQELNPTTMQGKEFSPPDYQTIYSHHTFEEQKAIFFSSESASKYVEPIPLDQSILLYYVLIAIEHALILQEDRYKFYEEELYDTDCYYENNLRSDLLRLYIFIKELPYKRGAKNETILTINKGFSKWQKRISLDNFDNWIFRSALLKYCEDHLWNIHSLEEAKTELKQLTRVGRSLDNPNIYPIIYGTYTMFKDFAQDKTHISTRLCQIIVNYLIYLGLFTDKDNDPLKMRSTIEYILSKKEMPRFPSHSLTAEELNSPTSPLRRPTHLFDDLVFQ
;
A
#
# COMPACT_ATOMS: atom_id res chain seq x y z
N MET A 1 3.36 -15.03 12.10
CA MET A 1 4.34 -14.17 11.39
C MET A 1 5.52 -13.99 12.34
N SER A 2 6.77 -14.00 11.88
CA SER A 2 7.93 -13.92 12.79
C SER A 2 8.00 -12.54 13.44
N ASP A 3 8.19 -12.49 14.76
CA ASP A 3 8.58 -11.27 15.49
C ASP A 3 9.86 -10.71 14.86
N LYS A 4 9.73 -9.73 13.95
CA LYS A 4 10.89 -8.96 13.48
C LYS A 4 11.34 -8.08 14.64
N ALA A 5 12.61 -8.15 15.01
CA ALA A 5 13.18 -7.27 16.02
C ALA A 5 12.99 -5.80 15.60
N ILE A 6 12.49 -4.97 16.52
CA ILE A 6 12.39 -3.53 16.32
C ILE A 6 13.66 -2.88 16.89
N HIS A 7 14.36 -2.13 16.05
CA HIS A 7 15.51 -1.32 16.40
C HIS A 7 15.05 0.10 16.78
N SER A 8 15.72 0.70 17.77
CA SER A 8 15.43 2.07 18.21
C SER A 8 16.63 2.97 17.97
N TYR A 9 16.35 4.20 17.53
CA TYR A 9 17.34 5.23 17.23
C TYR A 9 16.97 6.50 17.98
N SER A 10 17.92 7.05 18.75
CA SER A 10 17.74 8.31 19.48
C SER A 10 18.27 9.47 18.65
N LEU A 11 17.41 10.43 18.32
CA LEU A 11 17.75 11.65 17.60
C LEU A 11 17.68 12.81 18.58
N ASP A 12 18.66 13.71 18.54
CA ASP A 12 18.55 14.99 19.25
C ASP A 12 17.41 15.83 18.67
N ARG A 13 16.88 16.74 19.48
CA ARG A 13 15.77 17.62 19.14
C ARG A 13 15.94 18.33 17.79
N ASN A 14 17.11 18.90 17.52
CA ASN A 14 17.33 19.69 16.30
C ASN A 14 17.35 18.80 15.06
N THR A 15 17.98 17.64 15.14
CA THR A 15 17.97 16.65 14.06
C THR A 15 16.55 16.15 13.81
N PHE A 16 15.78 15.84 14.85
CA PHE A 16 14.42 15.37 14.69
C PHE A 16 13.49 16.42 14.06
N ILE A 17 13.58 17.69 14.45
CA ILE A 17 12.83 18.79 13.82
C ILE A 17 13.14 18.87 12.32
N ARG A 18 14.43 18.85 11.95
CA ARG A 18 14.84 18.89 10.54
C ARG A 18 14.35 17.68 9.74
N VAL A 19 14.30 16.50 10.37
CA VAL A 19 13.74 15.30 9.74
C VAL A 19 12.25 15.48 9.43
N ILE A 20 11.46 16.01 10.37
CA ILE A 20 10.04 16.30 10.15
C ILE A 20 9.86 17.34 9.05
N GLU A 21 10.61 18.44 9.07
CA GLU A 21 10.52 19.50 8.05
C GLU A 21 10.76 18.94 6.63
N ILE A 22 11.73 18.03 6.48
CA ILE A 22 12.01 17.36 5.20
C ILE A 22 10.88 16.39 4.85
N ALA A 23 10.41 15.58 5.80
CA ALA A 23 9.33 14.63 5.58
C ALA A 23 8.03 15.33 5.17
N GLU A 24 7.68 16.44 5.82
CA GLU A 24 6.52 17.26 5.48
C GLU A 24 6.66 17.87 4.09
N LYS A 25 7.83 18.45 3.78
CA LYS A 25 8.09 19.09 2.49
C LYS A 25 7.92 18.12 1.30
N TYR A 26 8.52 16.93 1.40
CA TYR A 26 8.62 16.01 0.26
C TYR A 26 7.58 14.89 0.27
N TYR A 27 7.23 14.37 1.45
CA TYR A 27 6.29 13.25 1.59
C TYR A 27 4.90 13.73 2.02
N GLY A 28 4.76 14.93 2.60
CA GLY A 28 3.51 15.42 3.17
C GLY A 28 3.20 14.86 4.56
N MET A 29 4.19 14.23 5.21
CA MET A 29 4.06 13.72 6.58
C MET A 29 4.37 14.83 7.58
N ASP A 30 3.32 15.34 8.22
CA ASP A 30 3.47 16.28 9.34
C ASP A 30 3.91 15.57 10.63
N ALA A 31 4.17 16.34 11.69
CA ALA A 31 4.70 15.83 12.96
C ALA A 31 3.84 14.69 13.58
N PHE A 32 2.54 14.64 13.29
CA PHE A 32 1.61 13.63 13.82
C PHE A 32 1.89 12.22 13.31
N TYR A 33 2.61 12.08 12.19
CA TYR A 33 3.04 10.78 11.69
C TYR A 33 4.11 10.12 12.56
N PHE A 34 4.83 10.90 13.37
CA PHE A 34 6.04 10.44 14.07
C PHE A 34 5.87 10.32 15.59
N THR A 35 4.71 10.73 16.12
CA THR A 35 4.41 10.73 17.56
C THR A 35 3.27 9.79 17.91
N ASP A 36 3.38 9.12 19.05
CA ASP A 36 2.31 8.28 19.60
C ASP A 36 1.17 9.14 20.16
N GLN A 37 -0.09 8.75 19.89
CA GLN A 37 -1.29 9.58 20.13
C GLN A 37 -1.76 9.62 21.59
N GLU A 38 -1.05 9.00 22.55
CA GLU A 38 -1.33 9.22 23.98
C GLU A 38 -1.15 10.71 24.40
N LEU A 39 -0.56 11.54 23.53
CA LEU A 39 -0.65 13.00 23.58
C LEU A 39 -1.89 13.49 22.81
N ASN A 40 -3.04 13.51 23.51
CA ASN A 40 -4.35 13.97 23.03
C ASN A 40 -4.33 15.25 22.14
N PRO A 41 -5.20 15.34 21.10
CA PRO A 41 -5.27 16.42 20.12
C PRO A 41 -5.65 17.80 20.71
N THR A 42 -6.22 17.86 21.91
CA THR A 42 -6.53 19.12 22.61
C THR A 42 -5.29 19.89 23.10
N THR A 43 -4.11 19.28 23.07
CA THR A 43 -2.87 19.91 23.55
C THR A 43 -2.03 20.58 22.47
N MET A 44 -2.29 20.28 21.19
CA MET A 44 -1.48 20.72 20.03
C MET A 44 -2.15 21.86 19.22
N GLN A 45 -3.44 22.13 19.39
CA GLN A 45 -4.05 23.34 18.85
C GLN A 45 -3.57 24.57 19.64
N GLY A 46 -2.45 25.14 19.20
CA GLY A 46 -1.92 26.41 19.71
C GLY A 46 -0.69 26.33 20.62
N LYS A 47 -0.07 25.15 20.81
CA LYS A 47 1.25 25.05 21.48
C LYS A 47 2.29 24.58 20.48
N GLU A 48 3.39 25.34 20.38
CA GLU A 48 4.57 24.96 19.61
C GLU A 48 4.95 23.51 19.90
N PHE A 49 5.07 22.69 18.86
CA PHE A 49 5.63 21.35 18.93
C PHE A 49 7.02 21.44 19.59
N SER A 50 7.11 21.05 20.87
CA SER A 50 8.36 21.02 21.63
C SER A 50 8.68 19.56 21.98
N PRO A 51 9.34 18.83 21.07
CA PRO A 51 9.76 17.48 21.34
C PRO A 51 10.77 17.47 22.51
N PRO A 52 10.85 16.37 23.27
CA PRO A 52 11.88 16.18 24.29
C PRO A 52 13.29 16.34 23.70
N ASP A 53 14.30 16.53 24.56
CA ASP A 53 15.70 16.73 24.15
C ASP A 53 16.20 15.64 23.19
N TYR A 54 15.63 14.44 23.31
CA TYR A 54 15.82 13.33 22.40
C TYR A 54 14.48 12.68 22.05
N GLN A 55 14.30 12.37 20.77
CA GLN A 55 13.18 11.60 20.26
C GLN A 55 13.65 10.22 19.80
N THR A 56 12.92 9.18 20.18
CA THR A 56 13.16 7.82 19.68
C THR A 56 12.31 7.55 18.45
N ILE A 57 12.95 7.00 17.40
CA ILE A 57 12.28 6.45 16.21
C ILE A 57 12.61 4.96 16.08
N TYR A 58 11.72 4.21 15.44
CA TYR A 58 11.77 2.76 15.32
C TYR A 58 11.95 2.30 13.87
N SER A 59 12.58 1.15 13.69
CA SER A 59 12.74 0.49 12.37
C SER A 59 12.79 -1.02 12.55
N HIS A 60 12.31 -1.77 11.56
CA HIS A 60 12.47 -3.23 11.51
C HIS A 60 13.85 -3.65 11.00
N HIS A 61 14.68 -2.70 10.56
CA HIS A 61 15.95 -2.94 9.93
C HIS A 61 17.07 -2.20 10.66
N THR A 62 18.28 -2.74 10.53
CA THR A 62 19.48 -2.13 11.09
C THR A 62 19.97 -0.95 10.23
N PHE A 63 20.85 -0.13 10.81
CA PHE A 63 21.46 0.98 10.10
C PHE A 63 22.35 0.49 8.93
N GLU A 64 22.96 -0.70 9.07
CA GLU A 64 23.77 -1.30 8.01
C GLU A 64 22.91 -1.81 6.84
N GLU A 65 21.74 -2.38 7.11
CA GLU A 65 20.78 -2.74 6.06
C GLU A 65 20.26 -1.50 5.33
N GLN A 66 20.07 -0.39 6.05
CA GLN A 66 19.70 0.86 5.42
C GLN A 66 20.81 1.41 4.51
N LYS A 67 22.08 1.35 4.94
CA LYS A 67 23.21 1.73 4.08
C LYS A 67 23.24 0.94 2.77
N ALA A 68 22.82 -0.33 2.80
CA ALA A 68 22.78 -1.16 1.59
C ALA A 68 21.85 -0.57 0.50
N ILE A 69 20.86 0.28 0.84
CA ILE A 69 20.05 1.01 -0.14
C ILE A 69 20.92 1.79 -1.11
N PHE A 70 21.98 2.43 -0.60
CA PHE A 70 22.86 3.33 -1.35
C PHE A 70 24.13 2.63 -1.86
N PHE A 71 24.64 1.65 -1.12
CA PHE A 71 25.93 1.01 -1.40
C PHE A 71 25.82 -0.39 -2.01
N SER A 72 24.61 -0.87 -2.30
CA SER A 72 24.40 -2.16 -3.01
C SER A 72 24.96 -2.18 -4.43
N SER A 73 25.21 -1.01 -5.04
CA SER A 73 25.86 -0.92 -6.34
C SER A 73 26.72 0.33 -6.47
N GLU A 74 27.78 0.24 -7.26
CA GLU A 74 28.63 1.39 -7.62
C GLU A 74 27.83 2.52 -8.31
N SER A 75 26.72 2.15 -8.97
CA SER A 75 25.82 3.10 -9.63
C SER A 75 25.02 3.93 -8.61
N ALA A 76 24.48 3.28 -7.57
CA ALA A 76 23.73 3.95 -6.51
C ALA A 76 24.65 4.81 -5.62
N SER A 77 25.85 4.34 -5.30
CA SER A 77 26.79 5.07 -4.45
C SER A 77 27.24 6.39 -5.10
N LYS A 78 27.53 6.37 -6.41
CA LYS A 78 27.88 7.57 -7.20
C LYS A 78 26.76 8.61 -7.28
N TYR A 79 25.52 8.25 -6.95
CA TYR A 79 24.41 9.21 -6.93
C TYR A 79 24.42 10.07 -5.66
N VAL A 80 24.80 9.49 -4.52
CA VAL A 80 24.83 10.19 -3.22
C VAL A 80 26.17 10.85 -2.92
N GLU A 81 27.24 10.48 -3.61
CA GLU A 81 28.58 11.10 -3.50
C GLU A 81 28.60 12.65 -3.52
N PRO A 82 27.80 13.34 -4.36
CA PRO A 82 27.78 14.80 -4.39
C PRO A 82 27.11 15.45 -3.17
N ILE A 83 26.36 14.69 -2.36
CA ILE A 83 25.63 15.20 -1.20
C ILE A 83 26.61 15.32 -0.02
N PRO A 84 26.69 16.49 0.66
CA PRO A 84 27.51 16.66 1.86
C PRO A 84 27.21 15.60 2.94
N LEU A 85 28.24 15.16 3.66
CA LEU A 85 28.12 14.04 4.62
C LEU A 85 27.04 14.31 5.69
N ASP A 86 26.99 15.52 6.24
CA ASP A 86 25.99 15.93 7.23
C ASP A 86 24.56 15.87 6.68
N GLN A 87 24.37 16.25 5.41
CA GLN A 87 23.08 16.15 4.74
C GLN A 87 22.74 14.69 4.43
N SER A 88 23.71 13.87 4.02
CA SER A 88 23.48 12.45 3.74
C SER A 88 23.01 11.69 4.99
N ILE A 89 23.60 11.98 6.15
CA ILE A 89 23.19 11.43 7.44
C ILE A 89 21.75 11.86 7.77
N LEU A 90 21.41 13.13 7.55
CA LEU A 90 20.05 13.63 7.76
C LEU A 90 19.04 12.92 6.85
N LEU A 91 19.36 12.70 5.58
CA LEU A 91 18.50 11.96 4.65
C LEU A 91 18.33 10.49 5.06
N TYR A 92 19.36 9.85 5.63
CA TYR A 92 19.22 8.51 6.21
C TYR A 92 18.21 8.51 7.35
N TYR A 93 18.30 9.47 8.27
CA TYR A 93 17.30 9.60 9.33
C TYR A 93 15.90 9.87 8.80
N VAL A 94 15.74 10.64 7.72
CA VAL A 94 14.44 10.81 7.06
C VAL A 94 13.89 9.47 6.60
N LEU A 95 14.68 8.65 5.89
CA LEU A 95 14.21 7.33 5.44
C LEU A 95 13.86 6.37 6.60
N ILE A 96 14.57 6.44 7.74
CA ILE A 96 14.19 5.69 8.96
C ILE A 96 12.88 6.24 9.52
N ALA A 97 12.72 7.56 9.56
CA ALA A 97 11.52 8.19 10.10
C ALA A 97 10.27 7.85 9.28
N ILE A 98 10.39 7.74 7.94
CA ILE A 98 9.28 7.27 7.10
C ILE A 98 8.90 5.82 7.48
N GLU A 99 9.86 4.93 7.71
CA GLU A 99 9.56 3.57 8.20
C GLU A 99 8.91 3.59 9.58
N HIS A 100 9.43 4.38 10.52
CA HIS A 100 8.83 4.60 11.83
C HIS A 100 7.36 5.03 11.73
N ALA A 101 7.06 5.98 10.84
CA ALA A 101 5.69 6.44 10.61
C ALA A 101 4.78 5.32 10.06
N LEU A 102 5.32 4.46 9.20
CA LEU A 102 4.58 3.29 8.69
C LEU A 102 4.33 2.26 9.79
N ILE A 103 5.30 2.00 10.66
CA ILE A 103 5.14 1.12 11.84
C ILE A 103 4.01 1.64 12.74
N LEU A 104 4.06 2.93 13.11
CA LEU A 104 3.01 3.56 13.92
C LEU A 104 1.64 3.55 13.23
N GLN A 105 1.60 3.62 11.89
CA GLN A 105 0.35 3.53 11.15
C GLN A 105 -0.20 2.09 11.15
N GLU A 106 0.64 1.07 10.96
CA GLU A 106 0.25 -0.34 11.04
C GLU A 106 -0.27 -0.71 12.43
N ASP A 107 0.40 -0.27 13.49
CA ASP A 107 -0.02 -0.57 14.87
C ASP A 107 -1.34 0.13 15.21
N ARG A 108 -1.58 1.34 14.70
CA ARG A 108 -2.90 1.99 14.77
C ARG A 108 -3.96 1.19 14.03
N TYR A 109 -3.70 0.71 12.82
CA TYR A 109 -4.66 -0.10 12.07
C TYR A 109 -4.99 -1.43 12.77
N LYS A 110 -4.00 -2.13 13.35
CA LYS A 110 -4.23 -3.35 14.13
C LYS A 110 -5.13 -3.09 15.34
N PHE A 111 -4.93 -1.98 16.04
CA PHE A 111 -5.77 -1.57 17.17
C PHE A 111 -7.24 -1.37 16.75
N TYR A 112 -7.49 -0.70 15.61
CA TYR A 112 -8.84 -0.50 15.09
C TYR A 112 -9.46 -1.77 14.46
N GLU A 113 -8.66 -2.63 13.83
CA GLU A 113 -9.13 -3.92 13.30
C GLU A 113 -9.56 -4.88 14.42
N GLU A 114 -8.86 -4.90 15.55
CA GLU A 114 -9.25 -5.71 16.72
C GLU A 114 -10.60 -5.26 17.34
N GLU A 115 -10.96 -3.98 17.25
CA GLU A 115 -12.24 -3.45 17.75
C GLU A 115 -13.42 -3.60 16.76
N LEU A 116 -13.16 -3.83 15.47
CA LEU A 116 -14.16 -3.86 14.38
C LEU A 116 -14.25 -5.22 13.66
N TYR A 117 -13.87 -6.33 14.31
CA TYR A 117 -14.02 -7.68 13.75
C TYR A 117 -15.50 -8.06 13.52
N ASP A 118 -16.07 -7.56 12.44
CA ASP A 118 -17.24 -8.14 11.79
C ASP A 118 -16.74 -9.17 10.77
N THR A 119 -16.80 -10.44 11.15
CA THR A 119 -16.42 -11.59 10.32
C THR A 119 -17.23 -11.68 9.01
N ASP A 120 -18.32 -10.93 8.85
CA ASP A 120 -19.24 -11.09 7.73
C ASP A 120 -18.72 -10.49 6.40
N CYS A 121 -17.77 -9.55 6.42
CA CYS A 121 -17.27 -8.87 5.21
C CYS A 121 -15.87 -9.30 4.73
N TYR A 122 -15.21 -10.25 5.41
CA TYR A 122 -13.90 -10.79 4.99
C TYR A 122 -13.98 -11.55 3.66
N TYR A 123 -15.03 -12.37 3.49
CA TYR A 123 -15.19 -13.20 2.30
C TYR A 123 -15.59 -12.37 1.08
N GLU A 124 -16.47 -11.38 1.24
CA GLU A 124 -16.89 -10.50 0.15
C GLU A 124 -15.72 -9.67 -0.40
N ASN A 125 -14.87 -9.10 0.45
CA ASN A 125 -13.78 -8.24 -0.01
C ASN A 125 -12.62 -9.03 -0.65
N ASN A 126 -12.34 -10.25 -0.18
CA ASN A 126 -11.18 -11.03 -0.63
C ASN A 126 -11.48 -12.02 -1.76
N LEU A 127 -12.71 -12.51 -1.90
CA LEU A 127 -13.07 -13.48 -2.96
C LEU A 127 -13.75 -12.84 -4.17
N ARG A 128 -14.22 -11.60 -4.08
CA ARG A 128 -15.01 -10.98 -5.16
C ARG A 128 -14.30 -10.93 -6.51
N SER A 129 -12.99 -10.65 -6.53
CA SER A 129 -12.19 -10.71 -7.77
C SER A 129 -12.16 -12.11 -8.38
N ASP A 130 -11.98 -13.14 -7.55
CA ASP A 130 -11.94 -14.54 -8.00
C ASP A 130 -13.32 -15.04 -8.42
N LEU A 131 -14.38 -14.61 -7.73
CA LEU A 131 -15.76 -14.89 -8.12
C LEU A 131 -16.11 -14.23 -9.47
N LEU A 132 -15.71 -12.97 -9.69
CA LEU A 132 -15.91 -12.28 -10.97
C LEU A 132 -15.17 -13.00 -12.11
N ARG A 133 -13.93 -13.45 -11.89
CA ARG A 133 -13.17 -14.25 -12.86
C ARG A 133 -13.87 -15.57 -13.18
N LEU A 134 -14.33 -16.28 -12.14
CA LEU A 134 -15.05 -17.53 -12.30
C LEU A 134 -16.37 -17.33 -13.06
N TYR A 135 -17.15 -16.30 -12.72
CA TYR A 135 -18.38 -15.92 -13.39
C TYR A 135 -18.15 -15.66 -14.89
N ILE A 136 -17.16 -14.83 -15.23
CA ILE A 136 -16.79 -14.51 -16.62
C ILE A 136 -16.40 -15.78 -17.37
N PHE A 137 -15.52 -16.60 -16.78
CA PHE A 137 -15.09 -17.88 -17.36
C PHE A 137 -16.29 -18.79 -17.69
N ILE A 138 -17.24 -18.92 -16.76
CA ILE A 138 -18.42 -19.77 -16.96
C ILE A 138 -19.34 -19.22 -18.06
N LYS A 139 -19.58 -17.90 -18.11
CA LYS A 139 -20.45 -17.28 -19.12
C LYS A 139 -19.84 -17.32 -20.52
N GLU A 140 -18.50 -17.27 -20.64
CA GLU A 140 -17.79 -17.36 -21.92
C GLU A 140 -17.54 -18.80 -22.38
N LEU A 141 -17.71 -19.78 -21.50
CA LEU A 141 -17.54 -21.18 -21.83
C LEU A 141 -18.51 -21.55 -22.99
N PRO A 142 -18.03 -22.17 -24.08
CA PRO A 142 -18.91 -22.60 -25.17
C PRO A 142 -19.81 -23.75 -24.71
N TYR A 143 -21.08 -23.75 -25.12
CA TYR A 143 -22.01 -24.87 -24.86
C TYR A 143 -22.01 -25.84 -26.03
N LYS A 144 -21.76 -27.11 -25.74
CA LYS A 144 -21.89 -28.23 -26.68
C LYS A 144 -22.69 -29.33 -26.01
N ARG A 145 -23.91 -29.57 -26.52
CA ARG A 145 -24.82 -30.58 -25.99
C ARG A 145 -24.27 -31.99 -26.22
N GLY A 146 -24.36 -32.83 -25.21
CA GLY A 146 -23.86 -34.21 -25.22
C GLY A 146 -22.34 -34.35 -25.06
N ALA A 147 -21.62 -33.28 -24.72
CA ALA A 147 -20.16 -33.34 -24.59
C ALA A 147 -19.77 -33.89 -23.21
N LYS A 148 -19.02 -35.01 -23.19
CA LYS A 148 -18.38 -35.51 -21.97
C LYS A 148 -17.05 -34.77 -21.75
N ASN A 149 -17.05 -33.80 -20.85
CA ASN A 149 -15.82 -33.13 -20.42
C ASN A 149 -15.34 -33.72 -19.10
N GLU A 150 -14.03 -33.82 -18.91
CA GLU A 150 -13.43 -34.19 -17.63
C GLU A 150 -13.09 -32.93 -16.85
N THR A 151 -13.45 -32.86 -15.56
CA THR A 151 -13.07 -31.76 -14.68
C THR A 151 -12.28 -32.31 -13.50
N ILE A 152 -11.04 -31.85 -13.35
CA ILE A 152 -10.15 -32.27 -12.27
C ILE A 152 -10.18 -31.20 -11.18
N LEU A 153 -10.73 -31.54 -10.02
CA LEU A 153 -10.68 -30.72 -8.82
C LEU A 153 -9.44 -31.08 -8.00
N THR A 154 -8.66 -30.08 -7.64
CA THR A 154 -7.50 -30.24 -6.76
C THR A 154 -7.81 -29.61 -5.41
N ILE A 155 -7.82 -30.43 -4.35
CA ILE A 155 -7.98 -29.97 -2.96
C ILE A 155 -6.60 -29.88 -2.32
N ASN A 156 -6.22 -28.67 -1.91
CA ASN A 156 -5.01 -28.39 -1.15
C ASN A 156 -5.40 -28.03 0.29
N LYS A 157 -4.83 -28.71 1.29
CA LYS A 157 -4.93 -28.30 2.69
C LYS A 157 -3.62 -27.63 3.06
N GLY A 158 -3.63 -26.30 3.21
CA GLY A 158 -2.48 -25.39 3.28
C GLY A 158 -1.43 -25.63 4.38
N PHE A 159 -1.38 -26.80 5.01
CA PHE A 159 -0.44 -27.14 6.09
C PHE A 159 0.37 -28.42 5.82
N SER A 160 0.40 -28.92 4.59
CA SER A 160 1.32 -29.99 4.16
C SER A 160 1.41 -30.08 2.64
N LYS A 161 2.34 -30.88 2.09
CA LYS A 161 2.38 -31.28 0.66
C LYS A 161 1.19 -32.17 0.25
N TRP A 162 0.12 -32.18 1.04
CA TRP A 162 -1.07 -32.97 0.78
C TRP A 162 -1.90 -32.31 -0.31
N GLN A 163 -1.98 -33.01 -1.45
CA GLN A 163 -2.80 -32.64 -2.59
C GLN A 163 -3.67 -33.85 -2.93
N LYS A 164 -4.99 -33.66 -2.97
CA LYS A 164 -5.92 -34.68 -3.49
C LYS A 164 -6.54 -34.20 -4.79
N ARG A 165 -6.39 -35.00 -5.85
CA ARG A 165 -7.05 -34.77 -7.13
C ARG A 165 -8.29 -35.66 -7.22
N ILE A 166 -9.40 -35.06 -7.61
CA ILE A 166 -10.68 -35.74 -7.84
C ILE A 166 -11.05 -35.44 -9.29
N SER A 167 -11.17 -36.49 -10.10
CA SER A 167 -11.72 -36.35 -11.45
C SER A 167 -13.23 -36.53 -11.41
N LEU A 168 -13.95 -35.63 -12.06
CA LEU A 168 -15.40 -35.64 -12.17
C LEU A 168 -15.80 -35.64 -13.64
N ASP A 169 -16.71 -36.55 -13.97
CA ASP A 169 -17.41 -36.54 -15.25
C ASP A 169 -18.37 -35.34 -15.30
N ASN A 170 -18.04 -34.37 -16.16
CA ASN A 170 -18.74 -33.09 -16.26
C ASN A 170 -19.46 -32.95 -17.60
N PHE A 171 -20.46 -33.81 -17.81
CA PHE A 171 -21.32 -33.76 -18.99
C PHE A 171 -21.95 -32.38 -19.15
N ASP A 172 -21.90 -31.84 -20.38
CA ASP A 172 -22.46 -30.53 -20.73
C ASP A 172 -21.95 -29.35 -19.88
N ASN A 173 -20.85 -29.55 -19.14
CA ASN A 173 -20.32 -28.61 -18.15
C ASN A 173 -21.30 -28.28 -17.01
N TRP A 174 -22.13 -29.23 -16.58
CA TRP A 174 -23.15 -29.04 -15.55
C TRP A 174 -22.61 -28.47 -14.22
N ILE A 175 -21.38 -28.84 -13.81
CA ILE A 175 -20.77 -28.30 -12.57
C ILE A 175 -20.57 -26.79 -12.68
N PHE A 176 -20.06 -26.33 -13.83
CA PHE A 176 -19.82 -24.92 -14.10
C PHE A 176 -21.14 -24.17 -14.30
N ARG A 177 -22.04 -24.70 -15.12
CA ARG A 177 -23.27 -24.00 -15.54
C ARG A 177 -24.39 -24.02 -14.52
N SER A 178 -24.38 -24.96 -13.58
CA SER A 178 -25.41 -25.07 -12.56
C SER A 178 -24.86 -24.68 -11.19
N ALA A 179 -23.96 -25.50 -10.61
CA ALA A 179 -23.54 -25.32 -9.23
C ALA A 179 -22.69 -24.05 -9.03
N LEU A 180 -21.63 -23.90 -9.83
CA LEU A 180 -20.72 -22.77 -9.69
C LEU A 180 -21.30 -21.46 -10.22
N LEU A 181 -22.08 -21.51 -11.30
CA LEU A 181 -22.75 -20.32 -11.81
C LEU A 181 -23.74 -19.77 -10.78
N LYS A 182 -24.58 -20.63 -10.20
CA LYS A 182 -25.52 -20.23 -9.17
C LYS A 182 -24.80 -19.65 -7.95
N TYR A 183 -23.74 -20.30 -7.50
CA TYR A 183 -22.91 -19.78 -6.40
C TYR A 183 -22.37 -18.37 -6.72
N CYS A 184 -21.89 -18.14 -7.94
CA CYS A 184 -21.46 -16.82 -8.37
C CYS A 184 -22.62 -15.81 -8.40
N GLU A 185 -23.79 -16.19 -8.93
CA GLU A 185 -24.97 -15.30 -9.03
C GLU A 185 -25.53 -14.93 -7.64
N ASP A 186 -25.50 -15.88 -6.69
CA ASP A 186 -25.93 -15.63 -5.31
C ASP A 186 -24.99 -14.65 -4.57
N HIS A 187 -23.68 -14.69 -4.85
CA HIS A 187 -22.67 -13.86 -4.16
C HIS A 187 -22.28 -12.58 -4.93
N LEU A 188 -22.60 -12.51 -6.22
CA LEU A 188 -22.46 -11.33 -7.07
C LEU A 188 -23.84 -10.74 -7.40
N TRP A 189 -24.67 -10.59 -6.36
CA TRP A 189 -26.08 -10.20 -6.49
C TRP A 189 -26.29 -8.88 -7.25
N ASN A 190 -25.29 -8.00 -7.25
CA ASN A 190 -25.30 -6.70 -7.92
C ASN A 190 -24.70 -6.72 -9.35
N ILE A 191 -24.26 -7.87 -9.85
CA ILE A 191 -23.76 -8.05 -11.22
C ILE A 191 -24.87 -8.67 -12.06
N HIS A 192 -25.38 -7.92 -13.03
CA HIS A 192 -26.52 -8.34 -13.84
C HIS A 192 -26.11 -8.71 -15.27
N SER A 193 -24.87 -8.44 -15.68
CA SER A 193 -24.37 -8.77 -17.00
C SER A 193 -22.89 -9.15 -17.05
N LEU A 194 -22.50 -9.83 -18.14
CA LEU A 194 -21.10 -10.17 -18.44
C LEU A 194 -20.23 -8.92 -18.60
N GLU A 195 -20.77 -7.86 -19.21
CA GLU A 195 -20.04 -6.61 -19.42
C GLU A 195 -19.85 -5.82 -18.13
N GLU A 196 -20.83 -5.83 -17.22
CA GLU A 196 -20.67 -5.31 -15.86
C GLU A 196 -19.59 -6.09 -15.10
N ALA A 197 -19.63 -7.43 -15.15
CA ALA A 197 -18.62 -8.27 -14.51
C ALA A 197 -17.21 -7.96 -15.04
N LYS A 198 -17.06 -7.80 -16.36
CA LYS A 198 -15.79 -7.43 -17.00
C LYS A 198 -15.35 -6.01 -16.62
N THR A 199 -16.29 -5.07 -16.53
CA THR A 199 -16.00 -3.68 -16.18
C THR A 199 -15.57 -3.57 -14.72
N GLU A 200 -16.30 -4.21 -13.80
CA GLU A 200 -15.96 -4.26 -12.38
C GLU A 200 -14.65 -5.01 -12.16
N LEU A 201 -14.45 -6.17 -12.79
CA LEU A 201 -13.17 -6.87 -12.74
C LEU A 201 -12.04 -6.01 -13.31
N LYS A 202 -12.28 -5.25 -14.37
CA LYS A 202 -11.30 -4.30 -14.93
C LYS A 202 -11.03 -3.13 -13.99
N GLN A 203 -12.01 -2.68 -13.22
CA GLN A 203 -11.81 -1.67 -12.17
C GLN A 203 -10.96 -2.27 -11.04
N LEU A 204 -11.33 -3.46 -10.53
CA LEU A 204 -10.58 -4.21 -9.52
C LEU A 204 -9.17 -4.62 -9.98
N THR A 205 -8.97 -4.93 -11.26
CA THR A 205 -7.64 -5.23 -11.83
C THR A 205 -6.88 -3.99 -12.31
N ARG A 206 -7.56 -2.86 -12.57
CA ARG A 206 -6.91 -1.55 -12.67
C ARG A 206 -6.34 -1.11 -11.33
N VAL A 207 -6.93 -1.57 -10.21
CA VAL A 207 -6.27 -1.48 -8.90
C VAL A 207 -4.94 -2.25 -8.90
N GLY A 208 -4.73 -3.24 -9.76
CA GLY A 208 -3.44 -3.94 -9.95
C GLY A 208 -2.36 -3.22 -10.78
N ARG A 209 -2.59 -1.96 -11.19
CA ARG A 209 -1.49 -1.02 -11.55
C ARG A 209 -1.26 0.04 -10.47
N SER A 210 -2.14 0.09 -9.46
CA SER A 210 -1.76 0.64 -8.18
C SER A 210 -0.83 -0.37 -7.55
N LEU A 211 0.20 0.14 -6.92
CA LEU A 211 0.88 -0.60 -5.89
C LEU A 211 -0.19 -0.84 -4.82
N ASP A 212 -0.46 -2.09 -4.44
CA ASP A 212 -1.62 -2.46 -3.59
C ASP A 212 -1.62 -1.68 -2.26
N ASN A 213 -0.46 -1.18 -1.86
CA ASN A 213 -0.30 -0.27 -0.73
C ASN A 213 -0.37 1.22 -1.19
N PRO A 214 -1.34 2.01 -0.69
CA PRO A 214 -1.53 3.42 -1.06
C PRO A 214 -0.34 4.32 -0.69
N ASN A 215 0.55 3.85 0.20
CA ASN A 215 1.73 4.59 0.64
C ASN A 215 2.86 4.56 -0.41
N ILE A 216 2.83 3.64 -1.38
CA ILE A 216 3.97 3.44 -2.26
C ILE A 216 4.18 4.64 -3.21
N TYR A 217 3.12 5.22 -3.78
CA TYR A 217 3.28 6.39 -4.66
C TYR A 217 3.79 7.65 -3.92
N PRO A 218 3.25 8.02 -2.74
CA PRO A 218 3.85 9.06 -1.89
C PRO A 218 5.32 8.79 -1.56
N ILE A 219 5.70 7.55 -1.23
CA ILE A 219 7.09 7.18 -0.92
C ILE A 219 7.99 7.35 -2.15
N ILE A 220 7.56 6.88 -3.33
CA ILE A 220 8.31 7.03 -4.58
C ILE A 220 8.50 8.53 -4.88
N TYR A 221 7.43 9.31 -4.82
CA TYR A 221 7.46 10.73 -5.17
C TYR A 221 8.30 11.55 -4.18
N GLY A 222 8.10 11.35 -2.88
CA GLY A 222 8.86 12.03 -1.84
C GLY A 222 10.35 11.70 -1.90
N THR A 223 10.69 10.42 -2.07
CA THR A 223 12.09 9.99 -2.21
C THR A 223 12.73 10.55 -3.48
N TYR A 224 12.01 10.53 -4.61
CA TYR A 224 12.48 11.09 -5.87
C TYR A 224 12.76 12.60 -5.76
N THR A 225 11.80 13.37 -5.28
CA THR A 225 11.92 14.84 -5.19
C THR A 225 12.97 15.26 -4.16
N MET A 226 13.01 14.62 -3.00
CA MET A 226 14.01 14.87 -1.96
C MET A 226 15.43 14.66 -2.49
N PHE A 227 15.73 13.49 -3.06
CA PHE A 227 17.07 13.21 -3.56
C PHE A 227 17.45 14.03 -4.78
N LYS A 228 16.49 14.43 -5.62
CA LYS A 228 16.74 15.33 -6.74
C LYS A 228 17.16 16.72 -6.26
N ASP A 229 16.48 17.25 -5.24
CA ASP A 229 16.77 18.56 -4.65
C ASP A 229 18.13 18.57 -3.95
N PHE A 230 18.39 17.60 -3.07
CA PHE A 230 19.63 17.53 -2.28
C PHE A 230 20.87 17.20 -3.12
N ALA A 231 20.74 16.34 -4.14
CA ALA A 231 21.84 16.07 -5.08
C ALA A 231 22.00 17.16 -6.15
N GLN A 232 21.10 18.15 -6.19
CA GLN A 232 20.99 19.14 -7.26
C GLN A 232 20.97 18.51 -8.66
N ASP A 233 20.28 17.37 -8.79
CA ASP A 233 20.27 16.56 -10.00
C ASP A 233 19.41 17.21 -11.10
N LYS A 234 20.08 17.71 -12.13
CA LYS A 234 19.45 18.34 -13.31
C LYS A 234 19.02 17.33 -14.37
N THR A 235 19.36 16.05 -14.23
CA THR A 235 18.88 15.03 -15.17
C THR A 235 17.36 14.89 -15.05
N HIS A 236 16.68 14.55 -16.15
CA HIS A 236 15.21 14.41 -16.11
C HIS A 236 14.78 13.33 -15.10
N ILE A 237 15.17 12.08 -15.33
CA ILE A 237 15.00 10.97 -14.39
C ILE A 237 16.26 10.10 -14.43
N SER A 238 17.04 10.16 -13.36
CA SER A 238 18.28 9.38 -13.19
C SER A 238 17.96 7.90 -12.93
N THR A 239 18.54 7.01 -13.73
CA THR A 239 18.45 5.56 -13.48
C THR A 239 19.09 5.17 -12.15
N ARG A 240 20.08 5.93 -11.66
CA ARG A 240 20.71 5.69 -10.36
C ARG A 240 19.75 5.99 -9.21
N LEU A 241 19.01 7.10 -9.32
CA LEU A 241 17.95 7.44 -8.37
C LEU A 241 16.83 6.41 -8.40
N CYS A 242 16.46 5.93 -9.59
CA CYS A 242 15.47 4.84 -9.72
C CYS A 242 15.92 3.58 -8.96
N GLN A 243 17.20 3.22 -9.04
CA GLN A 243 17.75 2.09 -8.28
C GLN A 243 17.65 2.32 -6.76
N ILE A 244 17.98 3.52 -6.27
CA ILE A 244 17.85 3.87 -4.84
C ILE A 244 16.39 3.72 -4.37
N ILE A 245 15.43 4.24 -5.15
CA ILE A 245 14.00 4.15 -4.80
C ILE A 245 13.54 2.71 -4.75
N VAL A 246 13.91 1.88 -5.74
CA VAL A 246 13.59 0.45 -5.75
C VAL A 246 14.18 -0.27 -4.55
N ASN A 247 15.47 -0.02 -4.26
CA ASN A 247 16.13 -0.60 -3.09
C ASN A 247 15.44 -0.20 -1.79
N TYR A 248 14.99 1.05 -1.69
CA TYR A 248 14.28 1.54 -0.52
C TYR A 248 12.90 0.87 -0.37
N LEU A 249 12.17 0.66 -1.46
CA LEU A 249 10.89 -0.07 -1.41
C LEU A 249 11.08 -1.55 -1.05
N ILE A 250 12.18 -2.18 -1.47
CA ILE A 250 12.54 -3.54 -1.04
C ILE A 250 12.90 -3.55 0.45
N TYR A 251 13.67 -2.56 0.89
CA TYR A 251 14.00 -2.35 2.30
C TYR A 251 12.72 -2.22 3.15
N LEU A 252 11.73 -1.45 2.72
CA LEU A 252 10.44 -1.33 3.42
C LEU A 252 9.56 -2.59 3.32
N GLY A 253 9.96 -3.63 2.59
CA GLY A 253 9.15 -4.82 2.32
C GLY A 253 7.94 -4.57 1.41
N LEU A 254 7.88 -3.40 0.76
CA LEU A 254 6.82 -3.02 -0.18
C LEU A 254 7.06 -3.62 -1.56
N PHE A 255 8.32 -3.93 -1.89
CA PHE A 255 8.77 -4.63 -3.08
C PHE A 255 9.52 -5.92 -2.75
N THR A 256 9.56 -6.82 -3.72
CA THR A 256 10.44 -8.00 -3.69
C THR A 256 11.61 -7.82 -4.64
N ASP A 257 12.63 -8.68 -4.54
CA ASP A 257 13.77 -8.67 -5.49
C ASP A 257 13.34 -8.85 -6.95
N LYS A 258 12.16 -9.43 -7.21
CA LYS A 258 11.61 -9.57 -8.56
C LYS A 258 11.13 -8.23 -9.15
N ASP A 259 10.87 -7.25 -8.30
CA ASP A 259 10.48 -5.89 -8.67
C ASP A 259 11.69 -4.98 -8.85
N ASN A 260 12.92 -5.53 -8.75
CA ASN A 260 14.17 -4.78 -8.88
C ASN A 260 14.47 -4.40 -10.35
N ASP A 261 13.67 -3.51 -10.90
CA ASP A 261 13.79 -3.00 -12.27
C ASP A 261 13.76 -1.45 -12.28
N PRO A 262 14.94 -0.80 -12.39
CA PRO A 262 15.04 0.65 -12.48
C PRO A 262 14.35 1.27 -13.70
N LEU A 263 14.19 0.55 -14.81
CA LEU A 263 13.51 1.05 -16.01
C LEU A 263 11.99 1.08 -15.80
N LYS A 264 11.46 0.05 -15.15
CA LYS A 264 10.07 0.04 -14.69
C LYS A 264 9.83 1.18 -13.70
N MET A 265 10.73 1.39 -12.73
CA MET A 265 10.65 2.51 -11.78
C MET A 265 10.67 3.87 -12.49
N ARG A 266 11.52 4.05 -13.49
CA ARG A 266 11.53 5.28 -14.32
C ARG A 266 10.17 5.54 -14.95
N SER A 267 9.56 4.50 -15.55
CA SER A 267 8.23 4.60 -16.15
C SER A 267 7.16 4.97 -15.11
N THR A 268 7.27 4.44 -13.89
CA THR A 268 6.39 4.79 -12.76
C THR A 268 6.54 6.25 -12.34
N ILE A 269 7.78 6.76 -12.27
CA ILE A 269 8.04 8.18 -11.96
C ILE A 269 7.49 9.08 -13.06
N GLU A 270 7.69 8.75 -14.35
CA GLU A 270 7.10 9.50 -15.47
C GLU A 270 5.57 9.56 -15.37
N TYR A 271 4.95 8.44 -15.02
CA TYR A 271 3.51 8.38 -14.77
C TYR A 271 3.07 9.28 -13.60
N ILE A 272 3.77 9.24 -12.46
CA ILE A 272 3.46 10.09 -11.29
C ILE A 272 3.56 11.57 -11.66
N LEU A 273 4.67 11.97 -12.32
CA LEU A 273 4.91 13.36 -12.70
C LEU A 273 3.91 13.88 -13.75
N SER A 274 3.27 12.98 -14.52
CA SER A 274 2.22 13.35 -15.48
C SER A 274 0.87 13.69 -14.83
N LYS A 275 0.69 13.42 -13.53
CA LYS A 275 -0.57 13.66 -12.83
C LYS A 275 -0.76 15.15 -12.50
N LYS A 276 -2.02 15.57 -12.42
CA LYS A 276 -2.39 16.94 -12.00
C LYS A 276 -2.07 17.18 -10.53
N GLU A 277 -2.28 16.15 -9.71
CA GLU A 277 -2.02 16.18 -8.26
C GLU A 277 -0.91 15.18 -7.94
N MET A 278 0.06 15.63 -7.16
CA MET A 278 1.21 14.82 -6.78
C MET A 278 0.86 13.98 -5.55
N PRO A 279 1.20 12.69 -5.54
CA PRO A 279 0.89 11.82 -4.42
C PRO A 279 1.68 12.24 -3.20
N ARG A 280 0.97 12.50 -2.09
CA ARG A 280 1.52 12.85 -0.78
C ARG A 280 0.72 12.11 0.29
N PHE A 281 1.31 11.93 1.46
CA PHE A 281 0.58 11.47 2.63
C PHE A 281 -0.46 12.53 3.04
N PRO A 282 -1.66 12.10 3.45
CA PRO A 282 -2.71 13.03 3.88
C PRO A 282 -2.29 13.72 5.18
N SER A 283 -2.38 15.04 5.24
CA SER A 283 -2.09 15.76 6.48
C SER A 283 -3.07 15.35 7.59
N HIS A 284 -2.55 15.14 8.81
CA HIS A 284 -3.35 14.92 10.01
C HIS A 284 -3.83 16.24 10.63
N SER A 285 -3.28 17.37 10.21
CA SER A 285 -3.73 18.71 10.59
C SER A 285 -4.93 19.16 9.73
N LEU A 286 -6.02 18.39 9.78
CA LEU A 286 -7.31 18.85 9.27
C LEU A 286 -7.84 19.92 10.23
N THR A 287 -8.14 21.10 9.69
CA THR A 287 -8.90 22.11 10.45
C THR A 287 -10.27 21.53 10.85
N ALA A 288 -10.85 21.99 11.97
CA ALA A 288 -12.18 21.55 12.39
C ALA A 288 -13.25 21.77 11.28
N GLU A 289 -13.01 22.70 10.36
CA GLU A 289 -13.84 22.94 9.17
C GLU A 289 -13.65 21.86 8.09
N GLU A 290 -12.43 21.36 7.86
CA GLU A 290 -12.15 20.26 6.91
C GLU A 290 -12.55 18.88 7.44
N LEU A 291 -12.54 18.68 8.77
CA LEU A 291 -13.07 17.46 9.41
C LEU A 291 -14.61 17.38 9.35
N ASN A 292 -15.26 18.55 9.33
CA ASN A 292 -16.71 18.70 9.21
C ASN A 292 -17.18 18.94 7.76
N SER A 293 -16.25 19.04 6.81
CA SER A 293 -16.58 19.16 5.39
C SER A 293 -17.23 17.87 4.88
N PRO A 294 -18.33 17.96 4.11
CA PRO A 294 -18.96 16.79 3.48
C PRO A 294 -18.07 16.10 2.44
N THR A 295 -16.90 16.66 2.10
CA THR A 295 -15.90 16.06 1.19
C THR A 295 -14.66 15.55 1.92
N SER A 296 -14.65 15.50 3.25
CA SER A 296 -13.53 14.98 4.02
C SER A 296 -13.31 13.48 3.70
N PRO A 297 -12.08 13.04 3.37
CA PRO A 297 -11.81 11.63 3.06
C PRO A 297 -12.04 10.69 4.27
N LEU A 298 -12.12 11.25 5.48
CA LEU A 298 -12.44 10.54 6.73
C LEU A 298 -13.96 10.45 7.00
N ARG A 299 -14.78 11.26 6.33
CA ARG A 299 -16.24 11.14 6.34
C ARG A 299 -16.70 10.55 5.01
N ARG A 300 -16.51 9.24 4.85
CA ARG A 300 -17.45 8.51 3.97
C ARG A 300 -18.85 8.69 4.55
N PRO A 301 -19.88 8.91 3.73
CA PRO A 301 -21.24 9.00 4.24
C PRO A 301 -21.57 7.66 4.91
N THR A 302 -21.80 7.68 6.22
CA THR A 302 -22.55 6.63 6.91
C THR A 302 -24.02 6.79 6.53
N HIS A 303 -24.35 6.46 5.29
CA HIS A 303 -25.71 6.01 5.00
C HIS A 303 -25.77 4.55 5.45
N LEU A 304 -26.17 4.35 6.70
CA LEU A 304 -26.70 3.06 7.12
C LEU A 304 -28.04 2.87 6.42
N PHE A 305 -28.30 1.66 5.96
CA PHE A 305 -29.54 1.26 5.29
C PHE A 305 -30.80 1.43 6.19
N ASP A 306 -30.60 1.75 7.47
CA ASP A 306 -31.65 1.94 8.47
C ASP A 306 -32.42 3.27 8.34
N ASP A 307 -31.96 4.22 7.51
CA ASP A 307 -32.68 5.48 7.24
C ASP A 307 -33.81 5.35 6.19
N LEU A 308 -34.08 4.14 5.70
CA LEU A 308 -35.25 3.85 4.86
C LEU A 308 -36.45 3.46 5.73
N VAL A 309 -37.05 4.46 6.39
CA VAL A 309 -38.42 4.32 6.87
C VAL A 309 -39.34 4.30 5.64
N PHE A 310 -39.80 3.11 5.27
CA PHE A 310 -40.91 2.96 4.33
C PHE A 310 -42.17 3.55 4.97
N GLN A 311 -42.69 4.63 4.36
CA GLN A 311 -44.10 5.02 4.48
C GLN A 311 -44.90 4.44 3.32
#